data_AF-A0A813IDW9-F1
#
_entry.id   AF-A0A813IDW9-F1
#
_cell.length_a   1.000
_cell.length_b   1.000
_cell.length_c   1.000
_cell.angle_alpha   90.00
_cell.angle_beta   90.00
_cell.angle_gamma   90.00
#
_symmetry.space_group_name_H-M   'P 1'
#
loop_
_entity.id
_entity.type
_entity.pdbx_description
1 polymer ?
#
loop_
_entity_poly.entity_id
_entity_poly.type
_entity_poly.pdbx_seq_one_letter_code
_entity_poly.pdbx_strand_id
1 'polypeptide(L)'
;MNEQSSRSHSIVTVRTQCTLRGADTYYGKIHLIDLAGSENVNKSGVSGQGMKEAQNINKSLSALGDVIQSLVAKNPHTPYRNSKLTMMLKDSLGGDSKTLMIVCASPAQSNVTETNSSLNFASRARNVELGKAKRNVG
;
A
#
# COMPACT_ATOMS: atom_id res chain seq x y z
N MET A 1 -0.25 22.35 8.18
CA MET A 1 0.20 21.00 7.78
C MET A 1 1.46 20.66 8.54
N ASN A 2 1.68 19.39 8.85
CA ASN A 2 2.72 18.96 9.78
C ASN A 2 4.09 18.89 9.08
N GLU A 3 5.10 19.60 9.59
CA GLU A 3 6.50 19.49 9.12
C GLU A 3 7.09 18.09 9.36
N GLN A 4 6.49 17.29 10.24
CA GLN A 4 6.89 15.90 10.52
C GLN A 4 6.22 14.85 9.63
N SER A 5 5.41 15.23 8.63
CA SER A 5 4.83 14.25 7.69
C SER A 5 5.95 13.60 6.88
N SER A 6 6.05 12.27 6.92
CA SER A 6 7.00 11.50 6.12
C SER A 6 6.74 11.74 4.63
N ARG A 7 7.80 12.10 3.89
CA ARG A 7 7.75 12.36 2.44
C ARG A 7 8.24 11.19 1.58
N SER A 8 8.43 10.04 2.19
CA SER A 8 8.87 8.81 1.55
C SER A 8 8.09 7.61 2.07
N HIS A 9 8.07 6.55 1.26
CA HIS A 9 7.53 5.25 1.66
C HIS A 9 8.68 4.36 2.12
N SER A 10 8.48 3.64 3.22
CA SER A 10 9.45 2.66 3.72
C SER A 10 8.88 1.25 3.63
N ILE A 11 9.69 0.30 3.17
CA ILE A 11 9.31 -1.10 3.08
C ILE A 11 10.42 -1.93 3.71
N VAL A 12 10.10 -2.59 4.82
CA VAL A 12 10.97 -3.57 5.47
C VAL A 12 10.43 -4.96 5.16
N THR A 13 11.29 -5.82 4.61
CA THR A 13 10.93 -7.19 4.29
C THR A 13 11.72 -8.15 5.14
N VAL A 14 11.03 -8.94 5.97
CA VAL A 14 11.63 -10.03 6.74
C VAL A 14 11.34 -11.33 5.99
N ARG A 15 12.39 -12.08 5.68
CA ARG A 15 12.29 -13.43 5.08
C ARG A 15 12.75 -14.45 6.10
N THR A 16 11.98 -15.52 6.25
CA THR A 16 12.30 -16.63 7.13
C THR A 16 12.37 -17.92 6.33
N GLN A 17 13.26 -18.81 6.73
CA GLN A 17 13.36 -20.16 6.23
C GLN A 17 13.45 -21.09 7.43
N CYS A 18 12.67 -22.16 7.41
CA CYS A 18 12.69 -23.18 8.45
C CYS A 18 12.74 -24.56 7.80
N THR A 19 13.76 -25.34 8.10
CA THR A 19 13.86 -26.74 7.67
C THR A 19 13.61 -27.62 8.88
N LEU A 20 12.56 -28.43 8.83
CA LEU A 20 12.28 -29.42 9.86
C LEU A 20 13.20 -30.63 9.66
N ARG A 21 13.72 -31.23 10.74
CA ARG A 21 14.66 -32.36 10.64
C ARG A 21 14.00 -33.53 9.90
N GLY A 22 14.56 -33.90 8.76
CA GLY A 22 14.07 -35.00 7.92
C GLY A 22 12.78 -34.70 7.16
N ALA A 23 12.39 -33.42 7.02
CA ALA A 23 11.15 -33.00 6.38
C ALA A 23 11.34 -31.73 5.54
N ASP A 24 10.23 -31.24 4.99
CA ASP A 24 10.19 -30.12 4.05
C ASP A 24 10.80 -28.82 4.62
N THR A 25 11.23 -27.96 3.69
CA THR A 25 11.66 -26.58 4.00
C THR A 25 10.52 -25.60 3.76
N TYR A 26 10.27 -24.74 4.74
CA TYR A 26 9.22 -23.74 4.74
C TYR A 26 9.80 -22.34 4.57
N TYR A 27 9.10 -21.51 3.79
CA TYR A 27 9.49 -20.12 3.56
C TYR A 27 8.41 -19.16 4.05
N GLY A 28 8.83 -18.16 4.81
CA GLY A 28 7.98 -17.05 5.25
C GLY A 28 8.46 -15.72 4.72
N LYS A 29 7.53 -14.80 4.47
CA LYS A 29 7.81 -13.43 4.08
C LYS A 29 6.83 -12.49 4.76
N ILE A 30 7.34 -11.45 5.40
CA ILE A 30 6.56 -10.40 6.04
C ILE A 30 7.00 -9.07 5.46
N HIS A 31 6.04 -8.28 4.99
CA HIS A 31 6.25 -6.89 4.59
C HIS A 31 5.69 -5.97 5.67
N LEU A 32 6.54 -5.10 6.21
CA LEU A 32 6.16 -3.99 7.08
C LEU A 32 6.33 -2.72 6.26
N ILE A 33 5.21 -2.05 5.98
CA ILE A 33 5.15 -0.95 5.02
C ILE A 33 4.66 0.29 5.76
N ASP A 34 5.45 1.35 5.70
CA ASP A 34 5.06 2.69 6.11
C ASP A 34 4.86 3.55 4.86
N LEU A 35 3.69 4.19 4.76
CA LEU A 35 3.33 4.99 3.59
C LEU A 35 3.34 6.48 3.97
N ALA A 36 3.90 7.29 3.07
CA ALA A 36 3.81 8.74 3.16
C ALA A 36 2.35 9.21 3.15
N GLY A 37 2.16 10.45 3.62
CA GLY A 37 0.87 11.09 3.68
C GLY A 37 0.16 11.21 2.32
N SER A 38 -1.17 11.16 2.35
CA SER A 38 -2.05 11.24 1.16
C SER A 38 -2.64 12.63 0.94
N GLU A 39 -2.12 13.63 1.65
CA GLU A 39 -2.66 14.98 1.63
C GLU A 39 -2.62 15.65 0.25
N ASN A 40 -3.65 16.44 0.00
CA ASN A 40 -3.75 17.24 -1.20
C ASN A 40 -2.67 18.33 -1.23
N VAL A 41 -1.82 18.29 -2.26
CA VAL A 41 -0.72 19.24 -2.46
C VAL A 41 -1.22 20.69 -2.58
N ASN A 42 -2.45 20.92 -3.06
CA ASN A 42 -3.00 22.26 -3.18
C ASN A 42 -3.26 22.92 -1.81
N LYS A 43 -3.46 22.11 -0.74
CA LYS A 43 -3.64 22.61 0.63
C LYS A 43 -2.32 22.85 1.36
N SER A 44 -1.20 22.36 0.83
CA SER A 44 0.10 22.43 1.50
C SER A 44 0.83 23.75 1.26
N GLY A 45 0.47 24.50 0.22
CA GLY A 45 1.16 25.74 -0.17
C GLY A 45 2.59 25.51 -0.63
N VAL A 46 3.00 24.25 -0.87
CA VAL A 46 4.37 23.89 -1.23
C VAL A 46 4.60 24.21 -2.72
N SER A 47 5.73 24.87 -3.02
CA SER A 47 6.10 25.28 -4.37
C SER A 47 7.45 24.70 -4.80
N GLY A 48 7.78 24.84 -6.09
CA GLY A 48 9.08 24.45 -6.63
C GLY A 48 9.40 22.95 -6.48
N GLN A 49 10.56 22.62 -5.90
CA GLN A 49 11.02 21.24 -5.70
C GLN A 49 10.07 20.44 -4.78
N GLY A 50 9.56 21.04 -3.71
CA GLY A 50 8.64 20.36 -2.81
C GLY A 50 7.30 19.98 -3.46
N MET A 51 6.86 20.76 -4.46
CA MET A 51 5.67 20.41 -5.26
C MET A 51 5.91 19.12 -6.05
N LYS A 52 7.08 18.98 -6.68
CA LYS A 52 7.45 17.78 -7.44
C LYS A 52 7.55 16.55 -6.52
N GLU A 53 8.12 16.72 -5.33
CA GLU A 53 8.18 15.68 -4.31
C GLU A 53 6.78 15.20 -3.90
N ALA A 54 5.90 16.14 -3.52
CA ALA A 54 4.53 15.84 -3.13
C ALA A 54 3.70 15.19 -4.27
N GLN A 55 3.93 15.62 -5.52
CA GLN A 55 3.33 14.97 -6.69
C GLN A 55 3.79 13.52 -6.86
N ASN A 56 5.08 13.23 -6.63
CA ASN A 56 5.60 11.87 -6.73
C ASN A 56 5.04 10.95 -5.63
N ILE A 57 4.90 11.45 -4.41
CA ILE A 57 4.23 10.74 -3.31
C ILE A 57 2.80 10.38 -3.73
N ASN A 58 2.01 11.37 -4.13
CA ASN A 58 0.62 11.15 -4.52
C ASN A 58 0.50 10.26 -5.76
N LYS A 59 1.43 10.34 -6.72
CA LYS A 59 1.45 9.44 -7.87
C LYS A 59 1.54 7.96 -7.45
N SER A 60 2.40 7.64 -6.49
CA SER A 60 2.54 6.26 -6.00
C SER A 60 1.31 5.78 -5.22
N LEU A 61 0.66 6.65 -4.44
CA LEU A 61 -0.58 6.35 -3.73
C LEU A 61 -1.78 6.20 -4.68
N SER A 62 -1.86 7.04 -5.73
CA SER A 62 -2.87 6.90 -6.78
C SER A 62 -2.72 5.59 -7.53
N ALA A 63 -1.49 5.21 -7.92
CA ALA A 63 -1.23 3.92 -8.56
C ALA A 63 -1.64 2.74 -7.65
N LEU A 64 -1.43 2.85 -6.34
CA LEU A 64 -1.91 1.88 -5.37
C LEU A 64 -3.44 1.79 -5.36
N GLY A 65 -4.13 2.93 -5.43
CA GLY A 65 -5.58 3.00 -5.60
C GLY A 65 -6.09 2.32 -6.87
N ASP A 66 -5.42 2.55 -8.00
CA ASP A 66 -5.76 1.93 -9.30
C ASP A 66 -5.61 0.41 -9.26
N VAL A 67 -4.56 -0.09 -8.60
CA VAL A 67 -4.34 -1.53 -8.40
C VAL A 67 -5.48 -2.14 -7.58
N ILE A 68 -5.85 -1.53 -6.45
CA ILE A 68 -6.95 -2.01 -5.61
C ILE A 68 -8.27 -2.00 -6.39
N GLN A 69 -8.56 -0.92 -7.11
CA GLN A 69 -9.77 -0.80 -7.92
C GLN A 69 -9.84 -1.92 -8.98
N SER A 70 -8.73 -2.16 -9.67
CA SER A 70 -8.62 -3.22 -10.69
C SER A 70 -8.82 -4.62 -10.11
N LEU A 71 -8.28 -4.87 -8.90
CA LEU A 71 -8.43 -6.14 -8.19
C LEU A 71 -9.87 -6.41 -7.75
N VAL A 72 -10.53 -5.41 -7.17
CA VAL A 72 -11.95 -5.50 -6.80
C VAL A 72 -12.82 -5.76 -8.03
N ALA A 73 -12.53 -5.09 -9.15
CA ALA A 73 -13.23 -5.28 -10.41
C ALA A 73 -12.90 -6.62 -11.12
N LYS A 74 -11.93 -7.39 -10.61
CA LYS A 74 -11.43 -8.63 -11.22
C LYS A 74 -11.02 -8.43 -12.69
N ASN A 75 -10.42 -7.28 -12.99
CA ASN A 75 -9.97 -6.96 -14.33
C ASN A 75 -8.86 -7.94 -14.79
N PRO A 76 -8.82 -8.34 -16.07
CA PRO A 76 -7.78 -9.25 -16.58
C PRO A 76 -6.37 -8.69 -16.42
N HIS A 77 -6.23 -7.37 -16.44
CA HIS A 77 -4.96 -6.68 -16.27
C HIS A 77 -4.99 -5.72 -15.08
N THR A 78 -4.12 -5.96 -14.11
CA THR A 78 -3.90 -5.08 -12.95
C THR A 78 -2.62 -4.25 -13.15
N PRO A 79 -2.68 -2.90 -13.03
CA PRO A 79 -1.61 -2.01 -13.44
C PRO A 79 -0.49 -1.87 -12.39
N TYR A 80 0.06 -2.98 -11.90
CA TYR A 80 1.13 -2.98 -10.88
C TYR A 80 2.38 -2.19 -11.30
N ARG A 81 2.62 -2.02 -12.60
CA ARG A 81 3.81 -1.36 -13.15
C ARG A 81 3.74 0.18 -13.13
N ASN A 82 2.61 0.76 -12.75
CA ASN A 82 2.44 2.21 -12.73
C ASN A 82 3.26 2.91 -11.64
N SER A 83 3.76 2.18 -10.65
CA SER A 83 4.71 2.69 -9.65
C SER A 83 5.64 1.58 -9.13
N LYS A 84 6.84 1.96 -8.66
CA LYS A 84 7.75 1.00 -7.99
C LYS A 84 7.11 0.41 -6.73
N LEU A 85 6.32 1.20 -6.00
CA LEU A 85 5.58 0.75 -4.82
C LEU A 85 4.65 -0.41 -5.17
N THR A 86 3.77 -0.23 -6.15
CA THR A 86 2.82 -1.27 -6.59
C THR A 86 3.51 -2.50 -7.18
N MET A 87 4.68 -2.34 -7.82
CA MET A 87 5.47 -3.48 -8.28
C MET A 87 6.00 -4.31 -7.10
N MET A 88 6.51 -3.64 -6.06
CA MET A 88 7.01 -4.31 -4.85
C MET A 88 5.88 -4.98 -4.04
N LEU A 89 4.69 -4.38 -4.03
CA LEU A 89 3.53 -4.90 -3.30
C LEU A 89 2.68 -5.89 -4.08
N LYS A 90 3.10 -6.30 -5.28
CA LYS A 90 2.30 -7.17 -6.15
C LYS A 90 1.92 -8.49 -5.47
N ASP A 91 2.85 -9.12 -4.76
CA ASP A 91 2.61 -10.36 -4.02
C ASP A 91 1.71 -10.16 -2.80
N SER A 92 1.81 -8.98 -2.17
CA SER A 92 1.01 -8.61 -1.00
C SER A 92 -0.43 -8.26 -1.36
N LEU A 93 -0.65 -7.59 -2.50
CA LEU A 93 -1.97 -7.06 -2.87
C LEU A 93 -2.78 -7.98 -3.78
N GLY A 94 -2.13 -8.80 -4.60
CA GLY A 94 -2.81 -9.70 -5.54
C GLY A 94 -2.24 -11.11 -5.60
N GLY A 95 -1.28 -11.42 -4.73
CA GLY A 95 -0.71 -12.76 -4.59
C GLY A 95 -1.41 -13.57 -3.51
N ASP A 96 -0.68 -14.48 -2.88
CA ASP A 96 -1.16 -15.38 -1.83
C ASP A 96 -0.87 -14.89 -0.42
N SER A 97 -0.51 -13.60 -0.27
CA SER A 97 -0.24 -12.99 1.02
C SER A 97 -1.52 -12.70 1.81
N LYS A 98 -1.40 -12.75 3.14
CA LYS A 98 -2.39 -12.14 4.03
C LYS A 98 -2.00 -10.68 4.24
N THR A 99 -2.91 -9.76 3.96
CA THR A 99 -2.63 -8.33 4.02
C THR A 99 -3.56 -7.63 5.00
N LEU A 100 -2.95 -6.89 5.92
CA LEU A 100 -3.61 -5.99 6.85
C LEU A 100 -3.29 -4.56 6.44
N MET A 101 -4.31 -3.70 6.44
CA MET A 101 -4.16 -2.27 6.20
C MET A 101 -4.63 -1.51 7.44
N ILE A 102 -3.80 -0.57 7.89
CA ILE A 102 -4.14 0.38 8.97
C ILE A 102 -4.33 1.74 8.32
N VAL A 103 -5.46 2.38 8.61
CA VAL A 103 -5.80 3.70 8.06
C VAL A 103 -5.78 4.73 9.17
N CYS A 104 -4.78 5.60 9.12
CA CYS A 104 -4.62 6.71 10.07
C CYS A 104 -5.32 7.95 9.52
N ALA A 105 -6.55 8.19 9.97
CA ALA A 105 -7.34 9.35 9.55
C ALA A 105 -7.43 10.41 10.65
N SER A 106 -7.53 11.69 10.26
CA SER A 106 -7.64 12.80 11.22
C SER A 106 -9.10 13.02 11.64
N PRO A 107 -9.39 13.24 12.94
CA PRO A 107 -10.73 13.60 13.39
C PRO A 107 -11.05 15.08 13.22
N ALA A 108 -10.10 15.91 12.78
CA ALA A 108 -10.29 17.35 12.68
C ALA A 108 -11.27 17.73 11.56
N GLN A 109 -12.16 18.69 11.84
CA GLN A 109 -13.16 19.17 10.87
C GLN A 109 -12.52 19.70 9.57
N SER A 110 -11.35 20.32 9.67
CA SER A 110 -10.59 20.82 8.52
C SER A 110 -10.08 19.71 7.58
N ASN A 111 -10.06 18.45 8.06
CA ASN A 111 -9.54 17.30 7.33
C ASN A 111 -10.63 16.34 6.82
N VAL A 112 -11.92 16.67 6.99
CA VAL A 112 -13.04 15.77 6.62
C VAL A 112 -12.93 15.24 5.19
N THR A 113 -12.53 16.07 4.22
CA THR A 113 -12.35 15.63 2.82
C THR A 113 -11.26 14.56 2.66
N GLU A 114 -10.13 14.72 3.35
CA GLU A 114 -9.02 13.76 3.28
C GLU A 114 -9.39 12.48 4.01
N THR A 115 -9.99 12.61 5.20
CA THR A 115 -10.50 11.49 6.00
C THR A 115 -11.52 10.65 5.21
N ASN A 116 -12.48 11.29 4.53
CA ASN A 116 -13.43 10.57 3.68
C ASN A 116 -12.71 9.86 2.51
N SER A 117 -11.70 10.48 1.91
CA SER A 117 -10.91 9.87 0.84
C SER A 117 -10.18 8.61 1.32
N SER A 118 -9.53 8.68 2.50
CA SER A 118 -8.85 7.54 3.12
C SER A 118 -9.81 6.41 3.51
N LEU A 119 -10.97 6.74 4.08
CA LEU A 119 -12.00 5.75 4.45
C LEU A 119 -12.61 5.07 3.21
N ASN A 120 -12.87 5.83 2.15
CA ASN A 120 -13.36 5.28 0.88
C ASN A 120 -12.32 4.34 0.25
N PHE A 121 -11.03 4.70 0.32
CA PHE A 121 -9.95 3.83 -0.10
C PHE A 121 -9.91 2.53 0.72
N ALA A 122 -10.01 2.62 2.05
CA ALA A 122 -10.07 1.48 2.96
C ALA A 122 -11.25 0.55 2.63
N SER A 123 -12.42 1.13 2.37
CA SER A 123 -13.62 0.37 2.01
C SER A 123 -13.45 -0.40 0.71
N ARG A 124 -12.76 0.17 -0.29
CA ARG A 124 -12.42 -0.56 -1.53
C ARG A 124 -11.40 -1.66 -1.27
N ALA A 125 -10.34 -1.36 -0.51
CA ALA A 125 -9.29 -2.31 -0.18
C ALA A 125 -9.84 -3.56 0.54
N ARG A 126 -10.82 -3.37 1.44
CA ARG A 126 -11.52 -4.46 2.14
C ARG A 126 -12.18 -5.47 1.20
N ASN A 127 -12.63 -5.04 0.02
CA ASN A 127 -13.35 -5.88 -0.94
C ASN A 127 -12.43 -6.66 -1.89
N VAL A 128 -11.11 -6.58 -1.71
CA VAL A 128 -10.15 -7.38 -2.49
C VAL A 128 -10.19 -8.84 -2.01
N GLU A 129 -10.44 -9.76 -2.94
CA GLU A 129 -10.50 -11.20 -2.67
C GLU A 129 -9.25 -11.92 -3.22
N LEU A 130 -8.38 -12.41 -2.33
CA LEU A 130 -7.16 -13.14 -2.70
C LEU A 130 -7.29 -14.67 -2.64
N GLY A 131 -8.47 -15.16 -2.29
CA GLY A 131 -8.72 -16.59 -2.11
C GLY A 131 -8.06 -17.16 -0.85
N LYS A 132 -7.89 -18.48 -0.81
CA LYS A 132 -7.33 -19.18 0.34
C LYS A 132 -5.80 -19.05 0.35
N ALA A 133 -5.25 -18.61 1.48
CA ALA A 133 -3.81 -18.58 1.69
C ALA A 133 -3.19 -19.98 1.50
N LYS A 134 -2.06 -20.04 0.81
CA LYS A 134 -1.32 -21.27 0.54
C LYS A 134 -0.05 -21.31 1.39
N ARG A 135 0.40 -22.53 1.73
CA ARG A 135 1.66 -22.74 2.43
C ARG A 135 2.79 -22.78 1.41
N ASN A 136 3.87 -22.05 1.66
CA ASN A 136 5.04 -22.05 0.78
C ASN A 136 6.04 -23.11 1.26
N VAL A 137 6.12 -24.21 0.51
CA VAL A 137 6.95 -25.39 0.78
C VAL A 137 7.87 -25.60 -0.42
N GLY A 138 9.18 -25.69 -0.17
CA GLY A 138 10.20 -25.96 -1.20
C GLY A 138 10.51 -27.43 -1.35
#